data_AF-M3A3J9-F1
#
_entry.id   AF-M3A3J9-F1
#
_cell.length_a   1.000
_cell.length_b   1.000
_cell.length_c   1.000
_cell.angle_alpha   90.00
_cell.angle_beta   90.00
_cell.angle_gamma   90.00
#
_symmetry.space_group_name_H-M   'P 1'
#
loop_
_entity.id
_entity.type
_entity.pdbx_description
1 polymer ?
#
loop_
_entity_poly.entity_id
_entity_poly.type
_entity_poly.pdbx_seq_one_letter_code
_entity_poly.pdbx_strand_id
1 'polypeptide(L)'
;MKRGQDFFLGYSPERINPGDREHTVERITKVVAGENTAVTAQLAEVYGAVTTGGVFEAASIKVAEAAKVIENSQRDINIAFINEITMIFEKLGISIYDVLDASATKWNFLNFKPGL
;
A
#
# COMPACT_ATOMS: atom_id res chain seq x y z
N MET A 1 -9.68 31.31 10.90
CA MET A 1 -10.06 29.99 11.43
C MET A 1 -8.89 29.39 12.20
N LYS A 2 -9.15 28.70 13.30
CA LYS A 2 -8.20 28.02 14.20
C LYS A 2 -8.38 26.50 14.13
N ARG A 3 -7.29 25.79 13.89
CA ARG A 3 -7.23 24.32 13.90
C ARG A 3 -7.58 23.79 15.30
N GLY A 4 -8.36 22.72 15.37
CA GLY A 4 -8.83 22.13 16.61
C GLY A 4 -10.05 22.82 17.23
N GLN A 5 -10.57 23.88 16.60
CA GLN A 5 -11.72 24.64 17.07
C GLN A 5 -12.69 24.98 15.94
N ASP A 6 -12.21 25.70 14.92
CA ASP A 6 -13.01 26.09 13.75
C ASP A 6 -12.97 25.03 12.64
N PHE A 7 -11.90 24.22 12.59
CA PHE A 7 -11.74 23.10 11.67
C PHE A 7 -10.81 22.03 12.26
N PHE A 8 -10.92 20.81 11.75
CA PHE A 8 -10.06 19.68 12.10
C PHE A 8 -9.44 19.06 10.86
N LEU A 9 -8.34 18.33 11.05
CA LEU A 9 -7.66 17.60 9.98
C LEU A 9 -8.00 16.10 10.02
N GLY A 10 -8.01 15.54 8.82
CA GLY A 10 -8.14 14.12 8.55
C GLY A 10 -7.16 13.69 7.48
N TYR A 11 -6.75 12.42 7.53
CA TYR A 11 -5.87 11.83 6.53
C TYR A 11 -6.41 10.47 6.09
N SER A 12 -6.40 10.24 4.77
CA SER A 12 -6.69 8.94 4.17
C SER A 12 -5.69 8.73 3.02
N PRO A 13 -4.74 7.78 3.14
CA PRO A 13 -3.77 7.54 2.09
C PRO A 13 -4.43 6.92 0.86
N GLU A 14 -4.03 7.36 -0.33
CA GLU A 14 -4.52 6.78 -1.58
C GLU A 14 -3.84 5.42 -1.86
N ARG A 15 -4.64 4.43 -2.30
CA ARG A 15 -4.21 3.04 -2.53
C ARG A 15 -4.72 2.47 -3.87
N ILE A 16 -5.35 3.28 -4.71
CA ILE A 16 -5.75 2.87 -6.07
C ILE A 16 -4.52 2.67 -6.95
N ASN A 17 -4.49 1.58 -7.71
CA ASN A 17 -3.58 1.40 -8.83
C ASN A 17 -4.31 1.72 -10.14
N PRO A 18 -3.78 2.63 -10.99
CA PRO A 18 -4.35 2.89 -12.31
C PRO A 18 -4.47 1.61 -13.14
N GLY A 19 -5.66 1.32 -13.67
CA GLY A 19 -5.91 0.15 -14.51
C GLY A 19 -6.22 -1.15 -13.74
N ASP A 20 -6.18 -1.14 -12.41
CA ASP A 20 -6.58 -2.28 -11.58
C ASP A 20 -8.11 -2.42 -11.55
N ARG A 21 -8.62 -3.51 -12.12
CA ARG A 21 -10.06 -3.81 -12.20
C ARG A 21 -10.56 -4.64 -11.02
N GLU A 22 -9.65 -5.22 -10.24
CA GLU A 22 -10.00 -6.05 -9.09
C GLU A 22 -10.07 -5.19 -7.82
N HIS A 23 -9.06 -4.34 -7.60
CA HIS A 23 -8.95 -3.45 -6.45
C HIS A 23 -9.40 -2.02 -6.77
N THR A 24 -10.67 -1.88 -7.17
CA THR A 24 -11.28 -0.58 -7.45
C THR A 24 -11.52 0.23 -6.17
N VAL A 25 -11.76 1.55 -6.31
CA VAL A 25 -12.10 2.46 -5.19
C VAL A 25 -13.18 1.90 -4.28
N GLU A 26 -14.20 1.30 -4.90
CA GLU A 26 -15.37 0.73 -4.23
C GLU A 26 -15.04 -0.55 -3.45
N ARG A 27 -13.92 -1.22 -3.75
CA ARG A 27 -13.61 -2.55 -3.19
C ARG A 27 -12.45 -2.55 -2.21
N ILE A 28 -11.60 -1.54 -2.23
CA ILE A 28 -10.44 -1.45 -1.34
C ILE A 28 -10.84 -1.01 0.07
N THR A 29 -10.18 -1.57 1.07
CA THR A 29 -10.26 -1.04 2.44
C THR A 29 -9.63 0.35 2.49
N LYS A 30 -10.41 1.33 2.95
CA LYS A 30 -9.94 2.71 3.15
C LYS A 30 -9.32 2.86 4.53
N VAL A 31 -8.09 3.37 4.61
CA VAL A 31 -7.46 3.76 5.88
C VAL A 31 -7.85 5.21 6.18
N VAL A 32 -8.30 5.49 7.39
CA VAL A 32 -8.63 6.86 7.83
C VAL A 32 -8.00 7.17 9.19
N ALA A 33 -7.63 8.42 9.41
CA ALA A 33 -7.24 8.93 10.72
C ALA A 33 -7.63 10.40 10.85
N GLY A 34 -8.33 10.74 11.93
CA GLY A 34 -8.63 12.12 12.33
C GLY A 34 -7.70 12.62 13.43
N GLU A 35 -7.73 13.93 13.67
CA GLU A 35 -7.04 14.55 14.81
C GLU A 35 -7.55 14.11 16.17
N ASN A 36 -8.80 13.64 16.23
CA ASN A 36 -9.42 13.07 17.41
C ASN A 36 -10.45 12.01 16.98
N THR A 37 -10.98 11.26 17.95
CA THR A 37 -11.91 10.16 17.70
C THR A 37 -13.18 10.58 16.97
N ALA A 38 -13.73 11.76 17.27
CA ALA A 38 -14.95 12.24 16.61
C ALA A 38 -14.70 12.52 15.11
N VAL A 39 -13.56 13.13 14.78
CA VAL A 39 -13.14 13.37 13.39
C VAL A 39 -12.85 12.05 12.67
N THR A 40 -12.19 11.10 13.33
CA THR A 40 -11.95 9.76 12.76
C THR A 40 -13.26 9.05 12.42
N ALA A 41 -14.24 9.07 13.33
CA ALA A 41 -15.55 8.47 13.11
C ALA A 41 -16.30 9.13 11.94
N GLN A 42 -16.24 10.47 11.84
CA GLN A 42 -16.84 11.19 10.71
C GLN A 42 -16.18 10.82 9.38
N LEU A 43 -14.85 10.68 9.35
CA LEU A 43 -14.14 10.21 8.15
C LEU A 43 -14.55 8.77 7.82
N ALA A 44 -14.69 7.90 8.82
CA ALA A 44 -15.09 6.52 8.61
C ALA A 44 -16.51 6.41 8.02
N GLU A 45 -17.44 7.27 8.43
CA GLU A 45 -18.77 7.35 7.81
C GLU A 45 -18.70 7.80 6.35
N VAL A 46 -17.97 8.89 6.07
CA VAL A 46 -17.84 9.44 4.71
C VAL A 46 -17.17 8.45 3.76
N TYR A 47 -16.05 7.86 4.16
CA TYR A 47 -15.33 6.88 3.34
C TYR A 47 -16.07 5.54 3.29
N GLY A 48 -16.75 5.13 4.35
CA GLY A 48 -17.55 3.91 4.40
C GLY A 48 -18.73 3.94 3.44
N ALA A 49 -19.28 5.11 3.14
CA ALA A 49 -20.35 5.26 2.15
C ALA A 49 -19.88 4.99 0.69
N VAL A 50 -18.58 5.05 0.42
CA VAL A 50 -18.01 4.90 -0.94
C VAL A 50 -17.27 3.58 -1.17
N THR A 51 -17.07 2.76 -0.14
CA THR A 51 -16.40 1.46 -0.28
C THR A 51 -17.16 0.32 0.39
N THR A 52 -17.26 -0.82 -0.31
CA THR A 52 -17.70 -2.10 0.24
C THR A 52 -16.56 -2.86 0.94
N GLY A 53 -15.30 -2.43 0.77
CA GLY A 53 -14.12 -3.03 1.38
C GLY A 53 -13.89 -2.64 2.85
N GLY A 54 -14.76 -1.81 3.40
CA GLY A 54 -14.72 -1.33 4.78
C GLY A 54 -13.69 -0.23 5.03
N VAL A 55 -13.67 0.24 6.27
CA VAL A 55 -12.78 1.29 6.74
C VAL A 55 -11.92 0.76 7.88
N PHE A 56 -10.62 1.06 7.81
CA PHE A 56 -9.66 0.84 8.89
C PHE A 56 -9.31 2.17 9.54
N GLU A 57 -9.68 2.33 10.81
CA GLU A 57 -9.33 3.51 11.61
C GLU A 57 -7.91 3.36 12.17
N ALA A 58 -6.96 4.12 11.63
CA ALA A 58 -5.59 4.13 12.13
C ALA A 58 -5.49 4.92 13.44
N ALA A 59 -4.57 4.50 14.31
CA ALA A 59 -4.42 5.06 15.66
C ALA A 59 -4.08 6.57 15.68
N SER A 60 -3.48 7.10 14.62
CA SER A 60 -3.26 8.54 14.42
C SER A 60 -2.93 8.84 12.97
N ILE A 61 -2.99 10.13 12.59
CA ILE A 61 -2.56 10.60 11.27
C ILE A 61 -1.12 10.16 10.96
N LYS A 62 -0.20 10.27 11.93
CA LYS A 62 1.19 9.84 11.77
C LYS A 62 1.32 8.35 11.44
N VAL A 63 0.49 7.51 12.06
CA VAL A 63 0.49 6.06 11.79
C VAL A 63 -0.03 5.77 10.37
N ALA A 64 -1.09 6.45 9.94
CA ALA A 64 -1.63 6.31 8.59
C ALA A 64 -0.62 6.76 7.51
N GLU A 65 0.10 7.88 7.75
CA GLU A 65 1.18 8.34 6.88
C GLU A 65 2.34 7.34 6.83
N ALA A 66 2.80 6.87 8.00
CA ALA A 66 3.89 5.89 8.09
C ALA A 66 3.55 4.56 7.40
N ALA A 67 2.30 4.10 7.51
CA ALA A 67 1.84 2.91 6.81
C ALA A 67 2.01 3.07 5.29
N LYS A 68 1.63 4.23 4.74
CA LYS A 68 1.79 4.51 3.31
C LYS A 68 3.26 4.54 2.88
N VAL A 69 4.13 5.10 3.72
CA VAL A 69 5.59 5.11 3.46
C VAL A 69 6.15 3.70 3.42
N ILE A 70 5.77 2.82 4.37
CA ILE A 70 6.25 1.43 4.40
C ILE A 70 5.74 0.64 3.20
N GLU A 71 4.47 0.79 2.82
CA GLU A 71 3.88 0.13 1.64
C GLU A 71 4.70 0.39 0.37
N ASN A 72 5.01 1.66 0.10
CA ASN A 72 5.80 2.03 -1.07
C ASN A 72 7.26 1.59 -0.95
N SER A 73 7.89 1.82 0.21
CA SER A 73 9.31 1.49 0.43
C SER A 73 9.56 -0.01 0.33
N GLN A 74 8.67 -0.85 0.87
CA GLN A 74 8.78 -2.30 0.76
C GLN A 74 8.77 -2.74 -0.70
N ARG A 75 7.86 -2.19 -1.53
CA ARG A 75 7.81 -2.51 -2.95
C ARG A 75 9.10 -2.14 -3.66
N ASP A 76 9.57 -0.90 -3.46
CA ASP A 76 10.76 -0.39 -4.14
C ASP A 76 12.01 -1.17 -3.79
N ILE A 77 12.22 -1.47 -2.50
CA ILE A 77 13.37 -2.27 -2.03
C ILE A 77 13.36 -3.66 -2.67
N ASN A 78 12.20 -4.32 -2.71
CA ASN A 78 12.12 -5.66 -3.28
C ASN A 78 12.32 -5.66 -4.80
N ILE A 79 11.77 -4.68 -5.53
CA ILE A 79 12.02 -4.55 -6.98
C ILE A 79 13.51 -4.28 -7.24
N ALA A 80 14.14 -3.38 -6.48
CA ALA A 80 15.56 -3.10 -6.61
C ALA A 80 16.42 -4.35 -6.37
N PHE A 81 16.09 -5.15 -5.35
CA PHE A 81 16.76 -6.41 -5.06
C PHE A 81 16.63 -7.42 -6.22
N ILE A 82 15.44 -7.58 -6.79
CA ILE A 82 15.24 -8.47 -7.94
C ILE A 82 15.99 -7.97 -9.17
N ASN A 83 16.03 -6.66 -9.41
CA ASN A 83 16.84 -6.07 -10.49
C ASN A 83 18.34 -6.36 -10.31
N GLU A 84 18.86 -6.23 -9.09
CA GLU A 84 20.26 -6.51 -8.80
C GLU A 84 20.62 -7.99 -9.02
N ILE A 85 19.77 -8.90 -8.55
CA ILE A 85 19.93 -10.34 -8.79
C ILE A 85 19.84 -10.68 -10.27
N THR A 86 18.94 -10.02 -11.01
CA THR A 86 18.79 -10.21 -12.47
C THR A 86 20.12 -9.97 -13.17
N MET A 87 20.81 -8.87 -12.85
CA MET A 87 22.13 -8.55 -13.44
C MET A 87 23.22 -9.57 -13.07
N ILE A 88 23.15 -10.17 -11.88
CA ILE A 88 24.09 -11.22 -11.45
C ILE A 88 23.83 -12.50 -12.24
N PHE A 89 22.57 -12.92 -12.36
CA PHE A 89 22.20 -14.13 -13.08
C PHE A 89 22.43 -14.02 -14.59
N GLU A 90 22.24 -12.84 -15.17
CA GLU A 90 22.59 -12.57 -16.56
C GLU A 90 24.07 -12.88 -16.84
N LYS A 91 24.97 -12.44 -15.95
CA LYS A 91 26.42 -12.73 -16.04
C LYS A 91 26.76 -14.20 -15.86
N LEU A 92 25.88 -14.98 -15.21
CA LEU A 92 26.04 -16.42 -15.01
C LEU A 92 25.33 -17.25 -16.09
N GLY A 93 24.64 -16.62 -17.04
CA GLY A 93 23.84 -17.31 -18.04
C GLY A 93 22.58 -18.00 -17.47
N ILE A 94 22.04 -17.49 -16.36
CA ILE A 94 20.87 -18.03 -15.68
C ILE A 94 19.66 -17.11 -15.95
N SER A 95 18.54 -17.69 -16.39
CA SER A 95 17.27 -16.97 -16.56
C SER A 95 16.69 -16.57 -15.20
N ILE A 96 16.49 -15.28 -14.97
CA ILE A 96 15.81 -14.81 -13.76
C ILE A 96 14.38 -15.36 -13.67
N TYR A 97 13.70 -15.54 -14.81
CA TYR A 97 12.33 -16.05 -14.83
C TYR A 97 12.26 -17.50 -14.35
N ASP A 98 13.21 -18.35 -14.78
CA ASP A 98 13.29 -19.74 -14.34
C ASP A 98 13.57 -19.82 -12.83
N VAL A 99 14.43 -18.95 -12.32
CA VAL A 99 14.72 -18.86 -10.88
C VAL A 99 13.50 -18.39 -10.10
N LEU A 100 12.75 -17.40 -10.61
CA LEU A 100 11.52 -16.91 -9.97
C LEU A 100 10.42 -17.97 -9.97
N ASP A 101 10.26 -18.73 -11.05
CA ASP A 101 9.29 -19.83 -11.14
C ASP A 101 9.63 -20.96 -10.16
N ALA A 102 10.92 -21.32 -10.05
CA ALA A 102 11.38 -22.28 -9.05
C ALA A 102 11.14 -21.75 -7.62
N SER A 103 11.42 -20.46 -7.36
CA SER A 103 11.25 -19.84 -6.05
C SER A 103 9.78 -19.73 -5.62
N ALA A 104 8.88 -19.52 -6.60
CA ALA A 104 7.43 -19.42 -6.38
C ALA A 104 6.80 -20.73 -5.89
N THR A 105 7.51 -21.86 -5.95
CA THR A 105 7.05 -23.13 -5.35
C THR A 105 7.00 -23.09 -3.81
N LYS A 106 7.72 -22.14 -3.19
CA LYS A 106 7.69 -21.93 -1.73
C LYS A 106 6.46 -21.09 -1.34
N TRP A 107 5.63 -21.65 -0.47
CA TRP A 107 4.31 -21.10 -0.07
C TRP A 107 4.29 -19.65 0.42
N ASN A 108 5.39 -19.13 0.97
CA ASN A 108 5.51 -17.76 1.46
C ASN A 108 6.46 -16.88 0.64
N PHE A 109 6.79 -17.29 -0.59
CA PHE A 109 7.62 -16.48 -1.46
C PHE A 109 6.83 -15.27 -1.96
N LEU A 110 7.38 -14.07 -1.77
CA LEU A 110 6.83 -12.84 -2.30
C LEU A 110 7.38 -12.62 -3.72
N ASN A 111 6.56 -12.88 -4.73
CA ASN A 111 6.97 -12.95 -6.12
C ASN A 111 7.08 -11.56 -6.78
N PHE A 112 8.03 -10.74 -6.31
CA PHE A 112 8.38 -9.49 -6.98
C PHE A 112 9.08 -9.78 -8.31
N LYS A 113 8.78 -8.96 -9.32
CA LYS A 113 9.36 -9.07 -10.65
C LYS A 113 10.35 -7.93 -10.88
N PRO A 114 11.39 -8.14 -11.71
CA PRO A 114 12.27 -7.05 -12.10
C PRO A 114 11.46 -5.95 -12.78
N GLY A 115 11.84 -4.70 -12.49
CA GLY A 115 11.21 -3.50 -13.02
C GLY A 115 12.24 -2.67 -13.77
N LEU A 116 12.31 -2.89 -15.09
CA LEU A 116 12.79 -1.99 -16.15
C LEU A 116 12.36 -2.56 -17.51
#